data_AF-A0A938QM40-F1
#
_entry.id   AF-A0A938QM40-F1
#
_cell.length_a   1.000
_cell.length_b   1.000
_cell.length_c   1.000
_cell.angle_alpha   90.00
_cell.angle_beta   90.00
_cell.angle_gamma   90.00
#
_symmetry.space_group_name_H-M   'P 1'
#
loop_
_entity.id
_entity.type
_entity.pdbx_description
1 polymer ?
#
loop_
_entity_poly.entity_id
_entity_poly.type
_entity_poly.pdbx_seq_one_letter_code
_entity_poly.pdbx_strand_id
1 'polypeptide(L)' 'QTAYTELYVTDTLWPDFREAEFNQALAAFQQRERRYGLTQEQLAANAEGRRDR' A
#
# COMPACT_ATOMS: atom_id res chain seq x y z
N GLN A 1 10.39 -0.16 20.19
CA GLN A 1 9.85 0.78 19.18
C GLN A 1 9.79 0.04 17.85
N THR A 2 8.74 -0.76 17.61
CA THR A 2 8.45 -1.52 16.37
C THR A 2 6.95 -1.92 16.27
N ALA A 3 6.10 -1.48 17.21
CA ALA A 3 4.75 -2.03 17.41
C ALA A 3 3.75 -1.72 16.26
N TYR A 4 4.11 -0.83 15.34
CA TYR A 4 3.27 -0.39 14.23
C TYR A 4 4.00 -0.43 12.88
N THR A 5 5.13 -1.13 12.81
CA THR A 5 5.90 -1.27 11.56
C THR A 5 5.44 -2.51 10.83
N GLU A 6 5.08 -2.38 9.56
CA GLU A 6 4.83 -3.53 8.69
C GLU A 6 6.15 -4.09 8.17
N LEU A 7 6.32 -5.40 8.30
CA LEU A 7 7.48 -6.11 7.77
C LEU A 7 7.17 -6.64 6.37
N TYR A 8 8.05 -6.32 5.43
CA TYR A 8 8.08 -6.88 4.09
C TYR A 8 9.29 -7.82 3.99
N VAL A 9 9.04 -9.07 3.61
CA VAL A 9 10.07 -10.11 3.47
C VAL A 9 10.03 -10.60 2.03
N THR A 10 11.21 -10.70 1.40
CA THR A 10 11.40 -11.20 0.04
C THR A 10 12.54 -12.22 0.01
N ASP A 11 12.45 -13.18 -0.91
CA ASP A 11 13.54 -14.12 -1.22
C ASP A 11 14.69 -13.46 -1.98
N THR A 12 14.50 -12.23 -2.46
CA THR A 12 15.56 -11.48 -3.17
C THR A 12 16.73 -11.18 -2.24
N LEU A 13 17.91 -11.67 -2.62
CA LEU A 13 19.14 -11.43 -1.89
C LEU A 13 19.53 -9.95 -1.98
N TRP A 14 20.10 -9.41 -0.90
CA TRP A 14 20.52 -8.01 -0.83
C TRP A 14 21.33 -7.47 -2.03
N PRO A 15 22.36 -8.17 -2.56
CA PRO A 15 23.11 -7.67 -3.72
C PRO A 15 22.28 -7.57 -5.02
N ASP A 16 21.17 -8.31 -5.08
CA ASP A 16 20.22 -8.33 -6.20
C ASP A 16 18.99 -7.44 -5.96
N PHE A 17 18.87 -6.86 -4.77
CA PHE A 17 17.77 -5.93 -4.45
C PHE A 17 17.98 -4.61 -5.19
N ARG A 18 17.14 -4.35 -6.20
CA ARG A 18 17.20 -3.18 -7.08
C ARG A 18 15.87 -2.41 -7.08
N GLU A 19 15.80 -1.36 -7.89
CA GLU A 19 14.64 -0.47 -7.98
C GLU A 19 13.32 -1.21 -8.22
N ALA A 20 13.33 -2.23 -9.09
CA ALA A 20 12.14 -3.04 -9.35
C ALA A 20 11.60 -3.68 -8.06
N GLU A 21 12.47 -4.26 -7.24
CA GLU A 21 12.11 -4.92 -5.98
C GLU A 21 11.62 -3.92 -4.93
N PHE A 22 12.22 -2.73 -4.93
CA PHE A 22 11.75 -1.63 -4.08
C PHE A 22 10.34 -1.18 -4.47
N ASN A 23 10.07 -1.04 -5.78
CA ASN A 23 8.74 -0.68 -6.28
C ASN A 23 7.70 -1.77 -5.95
N GLN A 24 8.09 -3.05 -6.06
CA GLN A 24 7.23 -4.17 -5.65
C GLN A 24 6.95 -4.14 -4.14
N ALA A 25 7.97 -3.93 -3.31
CA ALA A 25 7.82 -3.81 -1.86
C ALA A 25 6.90 -2.63 -1.47
N LEU A 26 7.05 -1.50 -2.16
CA LEU A 26 6.22 -0.31 -1.96
C LEU A 26 4.77 -0.55 -2.39
N ALA A 27 4.53 -1.21 -3.53
CA ALA A 27 3.19 -1.58 -3.97
C ALA A 27 2.54 -2.56 -2.99
N ALA A 28 3.27 -3.56 -2.50
CA ALA A 28 2.79 -4.50 -1.49
C ALA A 28 2.46 -3.79 -0.16
N PHE A 29 3.27 -2.82 0.25
CA PHE A 29 2.99 -1.98 1.42
C PHE A 29 1.74 -1.11 1.23
N GLN A 30 1.49 -0.59 0.03
CA GLN A 30 0.30 0.21 -0.28
C GLN A 30 -0.98 -0.62 -0.40
N GLN A 31 -0.88 -1.86 -0.89
CA GLN A 31 -2.04 -2.76 -1.03
C GLN A 31 -2.50 -3.37 0.30
N ARG A 32 -1.62 -3.44 1.29
CA ARG A 32 -2.03 -3.85 2.64
C ARG A 32 -2.93 -2.76 3.21
N GLU A 33 -4.20 -3.12 3.38
CA GLU A 33 -5.26 -2.20 3.77
C GLU A 33 -4.83 -1.39 5.00
N ARG A 34 -4.57 -0.10 4.78
CA ARG A 34 -4.62 0.89 5.85
C ARG A 34 -6.05 0.82 6.39
N ARG A 35 -6.26 0.13 7.50
CA ARG A 35 -7.49 0.29 8.31
C ARG A 35 -7.81 1.76 8.63
N TYR A 36 -6.91 2.70 8.35
CA TYR A 36 -7.05 4.13 8.61
C TYR A 36 -6.44 5.02 7.50
N GLY A 37 -6.84 4.82 6.24
CA GLY A 37 -6.44 5.72 5.14
C GLY A 37 -7.63 6.28 4.39
N LEU A 38 -8.31 5.42 3.63
CA LEU A 38 -9.64 5.61 3.08
C LEU A 38 -10.23 4.20 2.98
N THR A 39 -11.30 3.88 3.70
CA THR A 39 -11.99 2.60 3.48
C THR A 39 -12.56 2.60 2.05
N GLN A 40 -12.74 1.42 1.43
CA GLN A 40 -13.32 1.33 0.07
C GLN A 40 -14.64 2.10 -0.06
N GLU A 41 -15.38 2.23 1.04
CA GLU A 41 -16.60 3.04 1.15
C GLU A 41 -16.36 4.54 0.89
N GLN A 42 -15.21 5.10 1.27
CA GLN A 42 -14.86 6.50 1.00
C GLN A 42 -14.41 6.75 -0.44
N LEU A 43 -13.82 5.75 -1.10
CA LEU A 43 -13.52 5.80 -2.54
C LEU A 43 -14.81 5.73 -3.37
N ALA A 44 -15.76 4.89 -2.96
CA ALA A 44 -17.10 4.83 -3.56
C ALA A 44 -17.86 6.15 -3.36
N ALA A 45 -17.91 6.69 -2.13
CA ALA A 45 -18.58 7.95 -1.84
C ALA A 45 -17.99 9.17 -2.59
N ASN A 46 -16.66 9.22 -2.81
CA ASN A 46 -16.03 10.28 -3.60
C ASN A 46 -16.35 10.15 -5.11
N ALA A 47 -16.43 8.90 -5.61
CA ALA A 47 -16.82 8.63 -6.99
C ALA A 47 -18.29 8.97 -7.26
N GLU A 48 -19.17 8.74 -6.28
CA GLU A 48 -20.60 9.09 -6.36
C GLU A 48 -20.84 10.60 -6.22
N GLY A 49 -20.10 11.29 -5.35
CA GLY A 49 -20.19 12.76 -5.20
C GLY A 49 -19.69 13.58 -6.42
N ARG A 50 -18.98 12.95 -7.37
CA ARG A 50 -18.58 13.58 -8.65
C ARG A 50 -19.56 13.34 -9.80
N ARG A 51 -20.58 12.50 -9.62
CA ARG A 51 -21.64 12.27 -10.63
C ARG A 51 -22.87 13.17 -10.47
N ASP A 52 -22.98 13.88 -9.35
CA ASP A 52 -24.09 14.79 -9.04
C ASP A 52 -23.68 16.26 -9.14
N ARG A 53 -22.86 16.62 -10.13
CA ARG A 53 -22.54 18.02 -10.44
C ARG A 53 -22.50 18.28 -11.94
#